data_AF-A0A5X6ESP5-F1
#
_entry.id   AF-A0A5X6ESP5-F1
#
_cell.length_a   1.000
_cell.length_b   1.000
_cell.length_c   1.000
_cell.angle_alpha   90.00
_cell.angle_beta   90.00
_cell.angle_gamma   90.00
#
_symmetry.space_group_name_H-M   'P 1'
#
loop_
_entity.id
_entity.type
_entity.pdbx_description
1 polymer ?
#
loop_
_entity_poly.entity_id
_entity_poly.type
_entity_poly.pdbx_seq_one_letter_code
_entity_poly.pdbx_strand_id
1 'polypeptide(L)'
;EANTITVGEASTKDRKATPVEVWARTEKGAVKLSGELKTAITVAGKEGAPEVIRGADRIVLQNVNIHNDNLLEKLNTLKKDMVSVGLHIDTDTVDSLLARDMGGALNHLAAIGTFGTDDVKAAPKEANIRLDNVNITLVNDRDSYRTTHQDTSRRDNSFDYRSKESDAILLSGSGNHILASGGKFDAGSVDDYDRYHHNDRANVLNILGKNNIVDFAGSTLKGDIRSGAAGNKVNLSKGSTLTGNAIAGTGNLSLNLDGSTWTGGAGPNSPDVSLSNNSVWNVKGYNFTAGEDDSYSPYSSVNSLALNGSNTLNLVNTYGQAQLGGRGFVGSKFGTVLSVDHDLTSDGKGVTTVLAGTYSPGNAHRLTNIGLANDGYGGYQFGAINVDGLATGGKYALSVESSGAEPYTVGGRLADDASDVRPHEFVSYKTSENRVVTDKDGKSVTLNVISDADFTSLSAPAELGVYQYAAEKVMDGVNNRTNIYYSST
;
A
#
# COMPACT_ATOMS: atom_id res chain seq x y z
N GLU A 1 -1.06 37.90 2.98
CA GLU A 1 -1.70 36.57 2.90
C GLU A 1 -0.92 35.71 1.93
N ALA A 2 -1.00 34.38 2.06
CA ALA A 2 -0.35 33.48 1.12
C ALA A 2 -1.02 33.61 -0.25
N ASN A 3 -0.26 33.74 -1.35
CA ASN A 3 -0.86 33.76 -2.69
C ASN A 3 -1.50 32.39 -2.96
N THR A 4 -2.82 32.33 -2.82
CA THR A 4 -3.58 31.08 -2.89
C THR A 4 -4.40 31.06 -4.17
N ILE A 5 -4.24 30.01 -4.97
CA ILE A 5 -5.14 29.73 -6.10
C ILE A 5 -6.21 28.79 -5.59
N THR A 6 -7.48 29.19 -5.68
CA THR A 6 -8.62 28.36 -5.27
C THR A 6 -9.52 28.08 -6.47
N VAL A 7 -9.85 26.80 -6.67
CA VAL A 7 -10.81 26.32 -7.66
C VAL A 7 -11.96 25.62 -6.95
N GLY A 8 -13.19 26.05 -7.25
CA GLY A 8 -14.43 25.57 -6.62
C GLY A 8 -14.92 26.44 -5.46
N GLU A 9 -16.14 26.19 -5.01
CA GLU A 9 -16.79 26.99 -3.95
C GLU A 9 -16.57 26.36 -2.57
N ALA A 10 -16.32 27.20 -1.56
CA ALA A 10 -16.23 26.74 -0.17
C ALA A 10 -17.64 26.59 0.40
N SER A 11 -17.84 25.59 1.27
CA SER A 11 -19.08 25.55 2.06
C SER A 11 -19.09 26.72 3.05
N THR A 12 -20.26 27.33 3.24
CA THR A 12 -20.46 28.35 4.28
C THR A 12 -21.38 27.81 5.35
N LYS A 13 -21.36 28.42 6.54
CA LYS A 13 -22.13 27.99 7.71
C LYS A 13 -23.63 27.75 7.41
N ASP A 14 -24.18 28.45 6.43
CA ASP A 14 -25.60 28.43 6.09
C ASP A 14 -25.91 27.87 4.68
N ARG A 15 -24.88 27.47 3.92
CA ARG A 15 -25.05 26.95 2.55
C ARG A 15 -24.00 25.90 2.20
N LYS A 16 -24.46 24.71 1.80
CA LYS A 16 -23.62 23.68 1.17
C LYS A 16 -23.09 24.22 -0.16
N ALA A 17 -21.80 24.07 -0.42
CA ALA A 17 -21.22 24.38 -1.72
C ALA A 17 -21.82 23.46 -2.79
N THR A 18 -22.12 24.03 -3.95
CA THR A 18 -22.47 23.21 -5.12
C THR A 18 -21.16 22.71 -5.73
N PRO A 19 -20.98 21.38 -5.93
CA PRO A 19 -19.76 20.89 -6.54
C PRO A 19 -19.56 21.42 -7.96
N VAL A 20 -18.32 21.69 -8.33
CA VAL A 20 -17.93 21.91 -9.73
C VAL A 20 -17.79 20.56 -10.40
N GLU A 21 -18.55 20.33 -11.45
CA GLU A 21 -18.50 19.09 -12.22
C GLU A 21 -17.58 19.22 -13.44
N VAL A 22 -16.63 18.30 -13.57
CA VAL A 22 -15.66 18.23 -14.67
C VAL A 22 -15.79 16.87 -15.36
N TRP A 23 -16.21 16.88 -16.61
CA TRP A 23 -16.25 15.68 -17.45
C TRP A 23 -15.17 15.74 -18.52
N ALA A 24 -14.18 14.85 -18.42
CA ALA A 24 -13.14 14.73 -19.45
C ALA A 24 -12.54 13.32 -19.50
N ARG A 25 -12.14 12.91 -20.71
CA ARG A 25 -11.29 11.74 -20.97
C ARG A 25 -10.02 12.24 -21.66
N THR A 26 -8.91 12.31 -20.93
CA THR A 26 -7.67 12.90 -21.42
C THR A 26 -6.44 12.31 -20.74
N GLU A 27 -5.37 12.15 -21.52
CA GLU A 27 -4.04 11.73 -21.03
C GLU A 27 -3.32 12.85 -20.24
N LYS A 28 -3.75 14.11 -20.40
CA LYS A 28 -3.09 15.26 -19.78
C LYS A 28 -3.62 15.58 -18.38
N GLY A 29 -4.66 14.90 -17.91
CA GLY A 29 -5.43 15.24 -16.73
C GLY A 29 -6.67 16.07 -17.06
N ALA A 30 -7.83 15.66 -16.57
CA ALA A 30 -9.07 16.44 -16.64
C ALA A 30 -8.90 17.80 -15.94
N VAL A 31 -8.15 17.80 -14.84
CA VAL A 31 -7.58 18.99 -14.21
C VAL A 31 -6.06 18.81 -14.15
N LYS A 32 -5.31 19.82 -14.61
CA LYS A 32 -3.85 19.84 -14.53
C LYS A 32 -3.38 21.01 -13.65
N LEU A 33 -2.60 20.69 -12.63
CA LEU A 33 -1.85 21.65 -11.80
C LEU A 33 -0.40 21.58 -12.24
N SER A 34 0.21 22.69 -12.63
CA SER A 34 1.59 22.71 -13.12
C SER A 34 2.31 24.01 -12.77
N GLY A 35 3.64 23.96 -12.72
CA GLY A 35 4.50 25.11 -12.43
C GLY A 35 5.29 24.93 -11.13
N GLU A 36 6.02 25.96 -10.72
CA GLU A 36 6.87 25.93 -9.52
C GLU A 36 6.15 26.53 -8.32
N LEU A 37 6.00 25.75 -7.25
CA LEU A 37 5.50 26.20 -5.95
C LEU A 37 6.68 26.59 -5.06
N LYS A 38 6.61 27.73 -4.39
CA LYS A 38 7.68 28.22 -3.50
C LYS A 38 7.32 27.94 -2.05
N THR A 39 8.26 27.41 -1.26
CA THR A 39 8.09 27.34 0.20
C THR A 39 8.28 28.73 0.82
N ALA A 40 7.43 29.10 1.78
CA ALA A 40 7.54 30.39 2.46
C ALA A 40 8.78 30.40 3.36
N ILE A 41 9.67 31.40 3.18
CA ILE A 41 10.86 31.58 4.05
C ILE A 41 10.55 32.63 5.10
N THR A 42 10.94 32.35 6.35
CA THR A 42 11.11 33.38 7.36
C THR A 42 12.55 33.90 7.27
N VAL A 43 12.75 35.13 6.78
CA VAL A 43 14.07 35.79 6.76
C VAL A 43 14.15 36.83 7.88
N ALA A 44 15.35 37.06 8.42
CA ALA A 44 15.58 38.14 9.37
C ALA A 44 15.35 39.49 8.66
N GLY A 45 14.31 40.23 9.05
CA GLY A 45 14.01 41.54 8.45
C GLY A 45 14.96 42.63 8.92
N LYS A 46 14.92 43.78 8.23
CA LYS A 46 15.87 44.90 8.39
C LYS A 46 15.88 45.59 9.77
N GLU A 47 14.94 45.27 10.66
CA GLU A 47 14.85 45.85 12.02
C GLU A 47 14.64 44.80 13.12
N GLY A 48 15.01 43.53 12.87
CA GLY A 48 14.85 42.44 13.85
C GLY A 48 13.45 41.81 13.91
N ALA A 49 12.48 42.32 13.15
CA ALA A 49 11.22 41.63 12.89
C ALA A 49 11.38 40.65 11.70
N PRO A 50 10.92 39.40 11.80
CA PRO A 50 10.99 38.46 10.69
C PRO A 50 10.18 38.95 9.47
N GLU A 51 10.80 38.95 8.30
CA GLU A 51 10.17 39.25 7.02
C GLU A 51 9.86 37.93 6.30
N VAL A 52 8.66 37.81 5.71
CA VAL A 52 8.22 36.60 5.00
C VAL A 52 8.12 36.91 3.52
N ILE A 53 9.01 36.32 2.70
CA ILE A 53 8.96 36.43 1.24
C ILE A 53 8.05 35.32 0.69
N ARG A 54 7.05 35.69 -0.12
CA ARG A 54 5.94 34.82 -0.54
C ARG A 54 5.87 34.66 -2.06
N GLY A 55 5.90 33.43 -2.56
CA GLY A 55 5.66 33.06 -3.95
C GLY A 55 4.19 32.69 -4.16
N ALA A 56 3.81 31.96 -5.22
CA ALA A 56 2.51 31.27 -5.22
C ALA A 56 2.57 30.19 -4.13
N ASP A 57 1.85 30.41 -3.03
CA ASP A 57 2.10 29.75 -1.76
C ASP A 57 1.21 28.52 -1.54
N ARG A 58 0.12 28.37 -2.29
CA ARG A 58 -0.81 27.24 -2.13
C ARG A 58 -1.80 27.07 -3.28
N ILE A 59 -2.10 25.83 -3.65
CA ILE A 59 -3.25 25.48 -4.51
C ILE A 59 -4.33 24.82 -3.65
N VAL A 60 -5.59 25.21 -3.85
CA VAL A 60 -6.75 24.61 -3.19
C VAL A 60 -7.79 24.24 -4.25
N LEU A 61 -8.10 22.94 -4.37
CA LEU A 61 -9.28 22.46 -5.10
C LEU A 61 -10.30 22.07 -4.04
N GLN A 62 -11.52 22.62 -4.14
CA GLN A 62 -12.55 22.38 -3.13
C GLN A 62 -13.90 22.08 -3.78
N ASN A 63 -14.58 21.03 -3.33
CA ASN A 63 -15.87 20.59 -3.85
C ASN A 63 -15.84 20.42 -5.39
N VAL A 64 -14.89 19.64 -5.89
CA VAL A 64 -14.74 19.36 -7.32
C VAL A 64 -15.02 17.88 -7.57
N ASN A 65 -15.87 17.60 -8.54
CA ASN A 65 -16.24 16.27 -8.99
C ASN A 65 -15.67 16.06 -10.40
N ILE A 66 -14.82 15.05 -10.57
CA ILE A 66 -14.15 14.72 -11.84
C ILE A 66 -14.62 13.34 -12.28
N HIS A 67 -15.19 13.25 -13.48
CA HIS A 67 -15.82 12.03 -13.97
C HIS A 67 -15.49 11.77 -15.45
N ASN A 68 -15.26 10.51 -15.83
CA ASN A 68 -15.20 10.09 -17.25
C ASN A 68 -16.24 9.00 -17.61
N ASP A 69 -16.97 8.50 -16.61
CA ASP A 69 -17.91 7.36 -16.64
C ASP A 69 -19.13 7.56 -17.57
N ASN A 70 -19.39 8.79 -17.99
CA ASN A 70 -20.61 9.17 -18.73
C ASN A 70 -20.33 9.90 -20.06
N LEU A 71 -19.08 9.84 -20.56
CA LEU A 71 -18.70 10.45 -21.84
C LEU A 71 -18.98 9.53 -23.05
N LEU A 72 -19.03 8.21 -22.85
CA LEU A 72 -19.18 7.25 -23.95
C LEU A 72 -20.57 7.29 -24.60
N GLU A 73 -21.65 7.45 -23.82
CA GLU A 73 -23.00 7.65 -24.38
C GLU A 73 -23.19 9.03 -25.03
N LYS A 74 -22.41 10.04 -24.63
CA LYS A 74 -22.55 11.43 -25.11
C LYS A 74 -21.60 11.80 -26.25
N LEU A 75 -20.47 11.14 -26.40
CA LEU A 75 -19.47 11.44 -27.44
C LEU A 75 -18.98 10.16 -28.13
N ASN A 76 -19.73 9.73 -29.15
CA ASN A 76 -19.36 8.69 -30.13
C ASN A 76 -18.07 8.98 -30.93
N THR A 77 -17.24 9.94 -30.51
CA THR A 77 -16.14 10.52 -31.28
C THR A 77 -14.85 10.72 -30.49
N LEU A 78 -14.79 10.41 -29.19
CA LEU A 78 -13.52 10.44 -28.46
C LEU A 78 -12.66 9.24 -28.89
N LYS A 79 -11.43 9.56 -29.34
CA LYS A 79 -10.46 8.62 -29.88
C LYS A 79 -10.30 7.41 -28.96
N LYS A 80 -10.33 6.20 -29.54
CA LYS A 80 -10.33 4.89 -28.86
C LYS A 80 -9.05 4.53 -28.07
N ASP A 81 -8.19 5.52 -27.78
CA ASP A 81 -6.79 5.27 -27.37
C ASP A 81 -6.29 6.07 -26.16
N MET A 82 -7.15 6.73 -25.38
CA MET A 82 -6.71 7.63 -24.32
C MET A 82 -6.63 6.94 -22.95
N VAL A 83 -5.45 7.00 -22.34
CA VAL A 83 -5.23 6.83 -20.89
C VAL A 83 -6.07 7.88 -20.16
N SER A 84 -6.79 7.48 -19.11
CA SER A 84 -7.67 8.40 -18.38
C SER A 84 -6.98 8.93 -17.13
N VAL A 85 -6.65 10.23 -17.12
CA VAL A 85 -6.10 10.90 -15.94
C VAL A 85 -7.13 11.87 -15.37
N GLY A 86 -7.50 11.70 -14.10
CA GLY A 86 -8.42 12.59 -13.38
C GLY A 86 -7.73 13.91 -13.03
N LEU A 87 -6.86 13.87 -12.03
CA LEU A 87 -6.06 15.01 -11.58
C LEU A 87 -4.59 14.76 -11.91
N HIS A 88 -3.96 15.68 -12.65
CA HIS A 88 -2.54 15.66 -12.94
C HIS A 88 -1.83 16.76 -12.15
N ILE A 89 -0.95 16.38 -11.23
CA ILE A 89 -0.13 17.27 -10.42
C ILE A 89 1.31 17.21 -10.93
N ASP A 90 1.65 18.21 -11.73
CA ASP A 90 2.94 18.40 -12.42
C ASP A 90 3.68 19.62 -11.87
N THR A 91 3.53 19.85 -10.56
CA THR A 91 4.15 20.98 -9.85
C THR A 91 5.44 20.53 -9.18
N ASP A 92 6.49 21.33 -9.29
CA ASP A 92 7.69 21.13 -8.48
C ASP A 92 7.71 22.12 -7.33
N THR A 93 7.98 21.64 -6.12
CA THR A 93 8.15 22.51 -4.96
C THR A 93 9.63 22.73 -4.69
N VAL A 94 10.01 24.01 -4.59
CA VAL A 94 11.42 24.40 -4.39
C VAL A 94 11.63 24.87 -2.96
N ASP A 95 12.59 24.26 -2.27
CA ASP A 95 13.06 24.73 -0.96
C ASP A 95 14.07 25.87 -1.13
N SER A 96 13.52 27.05 -1.36
CA SER A 96 13.96 28.37 -0.91
C SER A 96 15.44 28.62 -0.47
N LEU A 97 16.43 28.43 -1.36
CA LEU A 97 17.65 29.28 -1.43
C LEU A 97 18.28 29.29 -2.84
N LEU A 98 18.08 28.21 -3.61
CA LEU A 98 18.54 28.12 -5.00
C LEU A 98 17.86 29.13 -5.94
N ALA A 99 16.59 29.49 -5.69
CA ALA A 99 15.83 30.32 -6.61
C ALA A 99 16.12 31.83 -6.51
N ARG A 100 16.75 32.32 -5.42
CA ARG A 100 17.12 33.75 -5.32
C ARG A 100 18.49 34.04 -5.96
N ASP A 101 19.40 33.06 -5.96
CA ASP A 101 20.78 33.24 -6.44
C ASP A 101 21.00 32.78 -7.90
N MET A 102 20.00 32.16 -8.53
CA MET A 102 19.99 31.86 -9.97
C MET A 102 19.64 33.06 -10.87
N GLY A 103 19.75 34.29 -10.34
CA GLY A 103 19.66 35.52 -11.13
C GLY A 103 20.99 36.00 -11.76
N GLY A 104 22.16 35.45 -11.38
CA GLY A 104 23.40 35.87 -12.04
C GLY A 104 24.77 35.44 -11.47
N ALA A 105 24.87 34.66 -10.38
CA ALA A 105 26.16 34.52 -9.66
C ALA A 105 26.76 33.10 -9.55
N LEU A 106 26.15 32.04 -10.10
CA LEU A 106 26.61 30.66 -9.85
C LEU A 106 27.55 30.03 -10.88
N ASN A 107 27.94 30.74 -11.94
CA ASN A 107 28.97 30.24 -12.88
C ASN A 107 30.39 30.29 -12.29
N HIS A 108 30.63 30.94 -11.16
CA HIS A 108 31.96 31.04 -10.55
C HIS A 108 32.19 30.14 -9.31
N LEU A 109 31.13 29.63 -8.67
CA LEU A 109 31.27 28.80 -7.46
C LEU A 109 31.27 27.28 -7.71
N ALA A 110 30.84 26.82 -8.88
CA ALA A 110 30.98 25.42 -9.29
C ALA A 110 32.46 24.99 -9.46
N ALA A 111 33.38 25.94 -9.64
CA ALA A 111 34.80 25.69 -9.87
C ALA A 111 35.62 25.41 -8.59
N ILE A 112 35.05 25.52 -7.39
CA ILE A 112 35.77 25.39 -6.10
C ILE A 112 35.22 24.29 -5.16
N GLY A 113 34.37 23.40 -5.66
CA GLY A 113 34.08 22.12 -4.99
C GLY A 113 33.32 22.22 -3.65
N THR A 114 32.49 23.25 -3.46
CA THR A 114 31.75 23.48 -2.20
C THR A 114 30.23 23.56 -2.37
N PHE A 115 29.67 22.94 -3.41
CA PHE A 115 28.23 22.69 -3.52
C PHE A 115 28.02 21.20 -3.78
N GLY A 116 27.53 20.49 -2.76
CA GLY A 116 27.02 19.13 -2.91
C GLY A 116 25.66 19.20 -3.60
N THR A 117 25.41 18.32 -4.55
CA THR A 117 24.15 18.18 -5.29
C THR A 117 22.98 17.64 -4.45
N ASP A 118 23.10 17.68 -3.13
CA ASP A 118 22.32 16.87 -2.18
C ASP A 118 21.46 17.74 -1.23
N ASP A 119 21.15 18.98 -1.57
CA ASP A 119 20.07 19.73 -0.91
C ASP A 119 18.75 19.05 -1.27
N VAL A 120 18.42 18.03 -0.47
CA VAL A 120 17.25 17.17 -0.62
C VAL A 120 16.00 18.04 -0.69
N LYS A 121 15.30 17.96 -1.83
CA LYS A 121 13.98 18.52 -2.08
C LYS A 121 12.92 17.85 -1.19
N ALA A 122 13.03 17.96 0.13
CA ALA A 122 12.03 17.43 1.05
C ALA A 122 10.72 18.21 0.86
N ALA A 123 9.59 17.50 0.86
CA ALA A 123 8.31 18.17 0.86
C ALA A 123 8.15 19.10 2.08
N PRO A 124 7.48 20.25 1.93
CA PRO A 124 7.22 21.14 3.06
C PRO A 124 6.40 20.41 4.13
N LYS A 125 6.52 20.86 5.39
CA LYS A 125 5.73 20.30 6.50
C LYS A 125 4.24 20.65 6.41
N GLU A 126 3.93 21.78 5.77
CA GLU A 126 2.58 22.27 5.58
C GLU A 126 2.15 22.05 4.13
N ALA A 127 0.89 21.62 3.95
CA ALA A 127 0.38 21.27 2.64
C ALA A 127 0.32 22.49 1.72
N ASN A 128 1.06 22.40 0.61
CA ASN A 128 1.07 23.40 -0.45
C ASN A 128 0.02 23.12 -1.53
N ILE A 129 -0.56 21.91 -1.55
CA ILE A 129 -1.73 21.55 -2.35
C ILE A 129 -2.79 20.96 -1.44
N ARG A 130 -4.02 21.48 -1.52
CA ARG A 130 -5.16 21.01 -0.73
C ARG A 130 -6.28 20.55 -1.65
N LEU A 131 -6.78 19.35 -1.42
CA LEU A 131 -7.92 18.75 -2.11
C LEU A 131 -9.03 18.58 -1.06
N ASP A 132 -9.96 19.53 -0.98
CA ASP A 132 -11.03 19.53 0.03
C ASP A 132 -12.33 19.03 -0.59
N ASN A 133 -12.78 17.83 -0.18
CA ASN A 133 -13.96 17.19 -0.72
C ASN A 133 -13.93 17.09 -2.27
N VAL A 134 -12.78 16.69 -2.81
CA VAL A 134 -12.62 16.39 -4.24
C VAL A 134 -13.01 14.93 -4.48
N ASN A 135 -13.87 14.67 -5.47
CA ASN A 135 -14.24 13.33 -5.89
C ASN A 135 -13.76 13.08 -7.31
N ILE A 136 -13.15 11.92 -7.54
CA ILE A 136 -12.71 11.47 -8.85
C ILE A 136 -13.28 10.08 -9.05
N THR A 137 -14.09 9.90 -10.09
CA THR A 137 -14.56 8.57 -10.50
C THR A 137 -14.19 8.35 -11.95
N LEU A 138 -13.28 7.42 -12.17
CA LEU A 138 -12.87 6.99 -13.49
C LEU A 138 -13.47 5.62 -13.81
N VAL A 139 -13.68 5.39 -15.09
CA VAL A 139 -14.04 4.12 -15.70
C VAL A 139 -13.00 3.84 -16.77
N ASN A 140 -12.49 2.62 -16.77
CA ASN A 140 -11.51 2.11 -17.72
C ASN A 140 -12.21 1.21 -18.75
N ASP A 141 -13.18 1.77 -19.47
CA ASP A 141 -14.06 1.09 -20.43
C ASP A 141 -13.43 0.93 -21.82
N ARG A 142 -12.10 0.91 -21.93
CA ARG A 142 -11.49 0.69 -23.24
C ARG A 142 -11.89 -0.70 -23.72
N ASP A 143 -12.74 -0.75 -24.74
CA ASP A 143 -13.02 -1.99 -25.44
C ASP A 143 -11.69 -2.54 -25.95
N SER A 144 -11.30 -3.72 -25.48
CA SER A 144 -10.28 -4.53 -26.11
C SER A 144 -10.84 -5.05 -27.45
N TYR A 145 -11.09 -4.14 -28.40
CA TYR A 145 -11.60 -4.53 -29.70
C TYR A 145 -10.52 -5.35 -30.38
N ARG A 146 -10.82 -6.64 -30.65
CA ARG A 146 -10.17 -7.43 -31.69
C ARG A 146 -10.29 -6.67 -33.01
N THR A 147 -9.39 -5.74 -33.30
CA THR A 147 -9.21 -5.29 -34.67
C THR A 147 -8.40 -6.39 -35.35
N THR A 148 -9.08 -7.38 -35.93
CA THR A 148 -8.45 -8.17 -36.98
C THR A 148 -8.03 -7.19 -38.06
N HIS A 149 -6.75 -6.85 -38.14
CA HIS A 149 -6.18 -6.38 -39.38
C HIS A 149 -6.30 -7.54 -40.36
N GLN A 150 -7.39 -7.58 -41.14
CA GLN A 150 -7.39 -8.33 -42.39
C GLN A 150 -6.50 -7.56 -43.38
N ASP A 151 -5.19 -7.60 -43.16
CA ASP A 151 -4.27 -7.45 -44.28
C ASP A 151 -4.41 -8.73 -45.10
N THR A 152 -5.11 -8.65 -46.22
CA THR A 152 -5.41 -9.78 -47.11
C THR A 152 -4.17 -10.36 -47.79
N SER A 153 -2.97 -9.83 -47.51
CA SER A 153 -1.71 -10.29 -48.11
C SER A 153 -0.81 -11.11 -47.17
N ARG A 154 -1.02 -11.06 -45.85
CA ARG A 154 -0.25 -11.85 -44.87
C ARG A 154 -1.16 -12.31 -43.73
N ARG A 155 -1.22 -13.62 -43.50
CA ARG A 155 -1.74 -14.18 -42.24
C ARG A 155 -0.76 -13.85 -41.11
N ASP A 156 -0.80 -12.60 -40.66
CA ASP A 156 -0.15 -12.17 -39.42
C ASP A 156 -1.24 -12.02 -38.36
N ASN A 157 -1.27 -12.95 -37.40
CA ASN A 157 -2.17 -12.89 -36.25
C ASN A 157 -1.57 -11.96 -35.18
N SER A 158 -1.04 -10.80 -35.57
CA SER A 158 -0.48 -9.85 -34.60
C SER A 158 -1.64 -9.16 -33.87
N PHE A 159 -1.77 -9.43 -32.58
CA PHE A 159 -2.68 -8.70 -31.70
C PHE A 159 -2.03 -7.37 -31.31
N ASP A 160 -2.59 -6.22 -31.73
CA ASP A 160 -2.23 -4.90 -31.17
C ASP A 160 -2.91 -4.77 -29.80
N TYR A 161 -2.36 -5.46 -28.80
CA TYR A 161 -2.79 -5.29 -27.41
C TYR A 161 -2.22 -4.00 -26.86
N ARG A 162 -3.11 -3.13 -26.36
CA ARG A 162 -2.71 -1.91 -25.65
C ARG A 162 -3.32 -1.90 -24.28
N SER A 163 -2.47 -1.70 -23.29
CA SER A 163 -2.82 -1.60 -21.89
C SER A 163 -3.95 -0.61 -21.64
N LYS A 164 -4.87 -0.99 -20.76
CA LYS A 164 -5.88 -0.11 -20.19
C LYS A 164 -5.30 0.56 -18.96
N GLU A 165 -4.99 1.85 -19.04
CA GLU A 165 -4.40 2.59 -17.92
C GLU A 165 -5.29 3.76 -17.50
N SER A 166 -5.41 3.94 -16.19
CA SER A 166 -6.13 5.06 -15.58
C SER A 166 -5.47 5.50 -14.28
N ASP A 167 -5.38 6.81 -14.09
CA ASP A 167 -4.80 7.44 -12.91
C ASP A 167 -5.81 8.44 -12.33
N ALA A 168 -6.40 8.15 -11.17
CA ALA A 168 -7.24 9.14 -10.49
C ALA A 168 -6.41 10.38 -10.13
N ILE A 169 -5.21 10.17 -9.59
CA ILE A 169 -4.19 11.20 -9.40
C ILE A 169 -2.87 10.74 -10.05
N LEU A 170 -2.41 11.48 -11.05
CA LEU A 170 -1.06 11.37 -11.60
C LEU A 170 -0.18 12.47 -10.98
N LEU A 171 0.82 12.09 -10.18
CA LEU A 171 1.74 12.98 -9.50
C LEU A 171 3.14 12.90 -10.16
N SER A 172 3.36 13.70 -11.19
CA SER A 172 4.66 13.80 -11.89
C SER A 172 5.61 14.79 -11.23
N GLY A 173 5.08 15.78 -10.53
CA GLY A 173 5.83 16.78 -9.80
C GLY A 173 6.55 16.25 -8.55
N SER A 174 7.61 16.93 -8.12
CA SER A 174 8.45 16.53 -6.97
C SER A 174 8.37 17.51 -5.80
N GLY A 175 8.60 16.99 -4.58
CA GLY A 175 8.69 17.80 -3.35
C GLY A 175 7.38 18.40 -2.86
N ASN A 176 6.22 17.93 -3.34
CA ASN A 176 4.93 18.49 -2.95
C ASN A 176 4.45 17.90 -1.63
N HIS A 177 3.68 18.69 -0.87
CA HIS A 177 2.87 18.20 0.25
C HIS A 177 1.39 18.40 -0.08
N ILE A 178 0.71 17.30 -0.40
CA ILE A 178 -0.70 17.27 -0.77
C ILE A 178 -1.51 16.81 0.43
N LEU A 179 -2.56 17.56 0.78
CA LEU A 179 -3.56 17.17 1.77
C LEU A 179 -4.92 17.01 1.10
N ALA A 180 -5.40 15.78 0.99
CA ALA A 180 -6.76 15.44 0.62
C ALA A 180 -7.61 15.25 1.88
N SER A 181 -8.63 16.11 2.07
CA SER A 181 -9.56 16.05 3.20
C SER A 181 -10.92 15.55 2.71
N GLY A 182 -11.29 14.33 3.12
CA GLY A 182 -12.49 13.67 2.59
C GLY A 182 -12.33 13.24 1.13
N GLY A 183 -13.47 13.10 0.43
CA GLY A 183 -13.49 12.77 -0.99
C GLY A 183 -13.37 11.28 -1.31
N LYS A 184 -13.88 10.91 -2.49
CA LYS A 184 -13.80 9.57 -3.06
C LYS A 184 -12.92 9.61 -4.30
N PHE A 185 -11.86 8.82 -4.33
CA PHE A 185 -10.96 8.66 -5.47
C PHE A 185 -11.05 7.22 -5.96
N ASP A 186 -11.69 7.03 -7.10
CA ASP A 186 -11.98 5.74 -7.71
C ASP A 186 -11.36 5.73 -9.10
N ALA A 187 -10.26 4.99 -9.25
CA ALA A 187 -9.56 4.84 -10.53
C ALA A 187 -10.32 3.93 -11.51
N GLY A 188 -11.45 3.34 -11.09
CA GLY A 188 -12.18 2.35 -11.85
C GLY A 188 -11.69 0.93 -11.56
N SER A 189 -11.92 0.03 -12.51
CA SER A 189 -11.48 -1.37 -12.45
C SER A 189 -10.77 -1.72 -13.75
N VAL A 190 -9.81 -2.62 -13.66
CA VAL A 190 -9.26 -3.36 -14.79
C VAL A 190 -9.61 -4.81 -14.58
N ASP A 191 -10.07 -5.49 -15.64
CA ASP A 191 -10.30 -6.92 -15.61
C ASP A 191 -8.97 -7.59 -15.99
N ASP A 192 -8.27 -8.19 -15.03
CA ASP A 192 -6.98 -8.86 -15.26
C ASP A 192 -7.15 -10.30 -15.77
N TYR A 193 -8.38 -10.71 -16.08
CA TYR A 193 -8.76 -12.09 -16.37
C TYR A 193 -8.00 -12.74 -17.54
N ASP A 194 -7.40 -11.96 -18.44
CA ASP A 194 -6.63 -12.54 -19.54
C ASP A 194 -5.16 -12.71 -19.15
N ARG A 195 -4.68 -13.96 -19.18
CA ARG A 195 -3.27 -14.35 -18.96
C ARG A 195 -2.26 -13.72 -19.93
N TYR A 196 -2.72 -12.88 -20.85
CA TYR A 196 -1.94 -12.16 -21.84
C TYR A 196 -1.93 -10.63 -21.61
N HIS A 197 -2.54 -10.13 -20.53
CA HIS A 197 -2.88 -8.71 -20.35
C HIS A 197 -2.21 -8.07 -19.11
N HIS A 198 -0.94 -8.40 -18.87
CA HIS A 198 -0.15 -8.01 -17.67
C HIS A 198 0.12 -6.52 -17.41
N ASN A 199 -0.47 -5.62 -18.19
CA ASN A 199 -0.12 -4.19 -18.14
C ASN A 199 -1.32 -3.28 -17.91
N ASP A 200 -2.52 -3.81 -17.68
CA ASP A 200 -3.66 -3.00 -17.31
C ASP A 200 -3.49 -2.45 -15.89
N ARG A 201 -3.86 -1.19 -15.68
CA ARG A 201 -3.60 -0.45 -14.44
C ARG A 201 -4.74 0.50 -14.11
N ALA A 202 -5.23 0.41 -12.87
CA ALA A 202 -6.10 1.40 -12.28
C ALA A 202 -5.43 1.95 -11.02
N ASN A 203 -4.78 3.11 -11.13
CA ASN A 203 -4.07 3.73 -10.02
C ASN A 203 -4.93 4.82 -9.38
N VAL A 204 -5.21 4.69 -8.09
CA VAL A 204 -5.76 5.82 -7.33
C VAL A 204 -4.72 6.92 -7.17
N LEU A 205 -3.44 6.54 -7.09
CA LEU A 205 -2.31 7.46 -7.02
C LEU A 205 -1.10 6.87 -7.74
N ASN A 206 -0.66 7.52 -8.82
CA ASN A 206 0.54 7.17 -9.57
C ASN A 206 1.60 8.26 -9.39
N ILE A 207 2.65 7.96 -8.63
CA ILE A 207 3.70 8.91 -8.26
C ILE A 207 4.94 8.66 -9.12
N LEU A 208 5.25 9.61 -10.00
CA LEU A 208 6.45 9.60 -10.84
C LEU A 208 7.52 10.57 -10.31
N GLY A 209 7.13 11.59 -9.56
CA GLY A 209 8.05 12.55 -8.92
C GLY A 209 8.61 12.04 -7.59
N LYS A 210 9.68 12.69 -7.12
CA LYS A 210 10.41 12.30 -5.89
C LYS A 210 9.95 13.11 -4.67
N ASN A 211 10.16 12.55 -3.47
CA ASN A 211 10.06 13.25 -2.19
C ASN A 211 8.72 13.95 -1.93
N ASN A 212 7.62 13.40 -2.43
CA ASN A 212 6.29 13.92 -2.17
C ASN A 212 5.72 13.36 -0.87
N ILE A 213 4.90 14.15 -0.18
CA ILE A 213 4.04 13.71 0.93
C ILE A 213 2.58 13.85 0.47
N VAL A 214 1.81 12.78 0.58
CA VAL A 214 0.37 12.77 0.25
C VAL A 214 -0.42 12.28 1.46
N ASP A 215 -1.19 13.18 2.06
CA ASP A 215 -2.05 12.90 3.21
C ASP A 215 -3.50 12.76 2.74
N PHE A 216 -4.07 11.57 2.91
CA PHE A 216 -5.50 11.31 2.76
C PHE A 216 -6.15 11.23 4.14
N ALA A 217 -6.97 12.23 4.46
CA ALA A 217 -7.62 12.37 5.76
C ALA A 217 -9.14 12.19 5.62
N GLY A 218 -9.64 11.01 5.96
CA GLY A 218 -11.05 10.63 5.83
C GLY A 218 -11.48 10.38 4.38
N SER A 219 -10.56 9.99 3.51
CA SER A 219 -10.82 9.75 2.07
C SER A 219 -11.08 8.27 1.78
N THR A 220 -11.87 8.00 0.74
CA THR A 220 -12.05 6.64 0.21
C THR A 220 -11.29 6.48 -1.10
N LEU A 221 -10.35 5.54 -1.13
CA LEU A 221 -9.46 5.28 -2.25
C LEU A 221 -9.75 3.89 -2.83
N LYS A 222 -9.92 3.82 -4.15
CA LYS A 222 -10.08 2.57 -4.91
C LYS A 222 -9.17 2.57 -6.14
N GLY A 223 -8.31 1.58 -6.21
CA GLY A 223 -7.21 1.46 -7.17
C GLY A 223 -5.85 1.41 -6.47
N ASP A 224 -4.81 1.12 -7.25
CA ASP A 224 -3.45 0.94 -6.75
C ASP A 224 -2.77 2.27 -6.41
N ILE A 225 -1.88 2.23 -5.43
CA ILE A 225 -0.86 3.25 -5.20
C ILE A 225 0.45 2.76 -5.82
N ARG A 226 0.98 3.50 -6.79
CA ARG A 226 2.26 3.19 -7.44
C ARG A 226 3.27 4.31 -7.21
N SER A 227 4.51 3.96 -6.88
CA SER A 227 5.62 4.94 -6.78
C SER A 227 6.82 4.48 -7.60
N GLY A 228 7.09 5.21 -8.69
CA GLY A 228 8.24 5.00 -9.56
C GLY A 228 9.52 5.71 -9.08
N ALA A 229 9.45 6.46 -7.98
CA ALA A 229 10.49 7.39 -7.56
C ALA A 229 10.73 7.37 -6.04
N ALA A 230 11.96 7.69 -5.65
CA ALA A 230 12.45 7.61 -4.27
C ALA A 230 11.76 8.61 -3.32
N GLY A 231 11.66 8.22 -2.03
CA GLY A 231 11.38 9.13 -0.92
C GLY A 231 9.93 9.62 -0.79
N ASN A 232 8.98 8.98 -1.48
CA ASN A 232 7.57 9.37 -1.40
C ASN A 232 6.91 8.77 -0.15
N LYS A 233 6.04 9.56 0.50
CA LYS A 233 5.29 9.17 1.69
C LYS A 233 3.79 9.35 1.43
N VAL A 234 3.01 8.31 1.70
CA VAL A 234 1.55 8.35 1.67
C VAL A 234 1.01 8.05 3.05
N ASN A 235 0.13 8.91 3.55
CA ASN A 235 -0.47 8.79 4.87
C ASN A 235 -1.99 8.66 4.75
N LEU A 236 -2.55 7.61 5.34
CA LEU A 236 -3.99 7.40 5.47
C LEU A 236 -4.36 7.70 6.93
N SER A 237 -5.23 8.68 7.16
CA SER A 237 -5.64 9.11 8.50
C SER A 237 -7.14 9.34 8.61
N LYS A 238 -7.64 9.47 9.85
CA LYS A 238 -9.04 9.84 10.14
C LYS A 238 -10.08 8.91 9.50
N GLY A 239 -9.83 7.59 9.54
CA GLY A 239 -10.75 6.60 8.98
C GLY A 239 -10.70 6.50 7.45
N SER A 240 -9.60 6.93 6.82
CA SER A 240 -9.39 6.71 5.39
C SER A 240 -9.40 5.21 5.05
N THR A 241 -9.86 4.87 3.85
CA THR A 241 -9.92 3.48 3.37
C THR A 241 -9.21 3.35 2.03
N LEU A 242 -8.31 2.38 1.88
CA LEU A 242 -7.70 2.00 0.60
C LEU A 242 -8.13 0.60 0.19
N THR A 243 -8.66 0.45 -1.02
CA THR A 243 -8.89 -0.83 -1.68
C THR A 243 -8.07 -0.89 -2.97
N GLY A 244 -6.99 -1.67 -2.96
CA GLY A 244 -6.00 -1.73 -4.04
C GLY A 244 -4.59 -1.96 -3.48
N ASN A 245 -3.62 -2.21 -4.35
CA ASN A 245 -2.27 -2.55 -3.95
C ASN A 245 -1.40 -1.32 -3.69
N ALA A 246 -0.30 -1.51 -2.96
CA ALA A 246 0.78 -0.54 -2.85
C ALA A 246 2.04 -1.12 -3.49
N ILE A 247 2.48 -0.55 -4.62
CA ILE A 247 3.55 -1.13 -5.46
C ILE A 247 4.63 -0.07 -5.72
N ALA A 248 5.85 -0.35 -5.30
CA ALA A 248 6.98 0.54 -5.55
C ALA A 248 8.29 -0.26 -5.52
N GLY A 249 9.39 0.32 -6.00
CA GLY A 249 10.73 -0.22 -5.69
C GLY A 249 11.12 0.04 -4.23
N THR A 250 12.05 -0.74 -3.66
CA THR A 250 12.56 -0.52 -2.30
C THR A 250 13.06 0.92 -2.11
N GLY A 251 12.61 1.58 -1.04
CA GLY A 251 12.94 2.99 -0.75
C GLY A 251 12.12 4.03 -1.53
N ASN A 252 11.21 3.62 -2.41
CA ASN A 252 10.38 4.54 -3.19
C ASN A 252 9.11 4.99 -2.50
N LEU A 253 8.61 4.21 -1.54
CA LEU A 253 7.32 4.48 -0.92
C LEU A 253 7.32 4.08 0.55
N SER A 254 6.85 4.98 1.39
CA SER A 254 6.38 4.66 2.74
C SER A 254 4.87 4.86 2.80
N LEU A 255 4.13 3.83 3.21
CA LEU A 255 2.68 3.86 3.40
C LEU A 255 2.35 3.79 4.89
N ASN A 256 1.73 4.83 5.43
CA ASN A 256 1.42 4.93 6.87
C ASN A 256 -0.08 4.98 7.09
N LEU A 257 -0.57 4.13 7.99
CA LEU A 257 -1.97 4.07 8.41
C LEU A 257 -2.09 4.59 9.84
N ASP A 258 -3.03 5.51 10.04
CA ASP A 258 -3.37 6.11 11.33
C ASP A 258 -4.90 6.06 11.51
N GLY A 259 -5.37 5.12 12.34
CA GLY A 259 -6.79 4.83 12.52
C GLY A 259 -7.53 4.63 11.19
N SER A 260 -6.91 3.89 10.26
CA SER A 260 -7.35 3.74 8.87
C SER A 260 -7.31 2.28 8.41
N THR A 261 -7.97 1.98 7.29
CA THR A 261 -8.10 0.62 6.77
C THR A 261 -7.50 0.48 5.38
N TRP A 262 -6.73 -0.58 5.16
CA TRP A 262 -6.24 -0.97 3.84
C TRP A 262 -6.64 -2.42 3.53
N THR A 263 -7.18 -2.64 2.34
CA THR A 263 -7.42 -3.96 1.76
C THR A 263 -6.66 -4.07 0.44
N GLY A 264 -5.59 -4.86 0.44
CA GLY A 264 -4.72 -5.03 -0.73
C GLY A 264 -3.36 -5.62 -0.35
N GLY A 265 -2.55 -5.89 -1.38
CA GLY A 265 -1.21 -6.42 -1.25
C GLY A 265 -0.12 -5.37 -1.46
N ALA A 266 1.07 -5.69 -0.99
CA ALA A 266 2.29 -4.94 -1.23
C ALA A 266 3.17 -5.64 -2.27
N GLY A 267 3.83 -4.85 -3.13
CA GLY A 267 4.77 -5.35 -4.15
C GLY A 267 6.01 -6.03 -3.57
N PRO A 268 6.86 -6.66 -4.38
CA PRO A 268 8.08 -7.30 -3.88
C PRO A 268 8.99 -6.27 -3.18
N ASN A 269 9.27 -6.53 -1.90
CA ASN A 269 10.29 -5.88 -1.09
C ASN A 269 10.02 -4.38 -0.84
N SER A 270 8.74 -3.97 -0.89
CA SER A 270 8.31 -2.57 -0.84
C SER A 270 6.78 -2.46 -0.84
N PRO A 271 6.17 -1.49 -0.14
CA PRO A 271 6.77 -0.31 0.50
C PRO A 271 7.33 -0.57 1.90
N ASP A 272 7.84 0.48 2.55
CA ASP A 272 7.87 0.55 4.01
C ASP A 272 6.45 0.80 4.53
N VAL A 273 5.99 0.03 5.50
CA VAL A 273 4.62 0.13 6.03
C VAL A 273 4.62 0.45 7.51
N SER A 274 3.77 1.39 7.94
CA SER A 274 3.49 1.58 9.37
C SER A 274 1.99 1.63 9.67
N LEU A 275 1.59 1.01 10.78
CA LEU A 275 0.22 1.05 11.29
C LEU A 275 0.20 1.67 12.68
N SER A 276 -0.81 2.48 12.95
CA SER A 276 -1.04 3.12 14.24
C SER A 276 -2.51 3.35 14.55
N ASN A 277 -2.81 3.59 15.83
CA ASN A 277 -4.13 4.04 16.30
C ASN A 277 -5.32 3.15 15.86
N ASN A 278 -5.20 1.84 16.05
CA ASN A 278 -6.21 0.84 15.65
C ASN A 278 -6.39 0.74 14.13
N SER A 279 -5.31 0.88 13.37
CA SER A 279 -5.34 0.64 11.94
C SER A 279 -5.52 -0.83 11.61
N VAL A 280 -6.14 -1.09 10.47
CA VAL A 280 -6.44 -2.44 9.98
C VAL A 280 -5.83 -2.63 8.60
N TRP A 281 -5.06 -3.70 8.43
CA TRP A 281 -4.64 -4.16 7.11
C TRP A 281 -5.21 -5.55 6.83
N ASN A 282 -6.10 -5.63 5.85
CA ASN A 282 -6.55 -6.85 5.24
C ASN A 282 -5.58 -7.22 4.11
N VAL A 283 -4.58 -8.02 4.46
CA VAL A 283 -3.46 -8.35 3.57
C VAL A 283 -3.97 -9.24 2.44
N LYS A 284 -3.59 -8.88 1.21
CA LYS A 284 -3.87 -9.65 -0.01
C LYS A 284 -2.58 -9.96 -0.75
N GLY A 285 -2.65 -10.81 -1.76
CA GLY A 285 -1.52 -11.06 -2.66
C GLY A 285 -1.03 -9.80 -3.39
N TYR A 286 0.24 -9.74 -3.80
CA TYR A 286 0.80 -8.59 -4.51
C TYR A 286 0.20 -8.39 -5.92
N ASN A 287 -0.41 -9.44 -6.49
CA ASN A 287 -1.21 -9.38 -7.73
C ASN A 287 -2.71 -9.35 -7.44
N PHE A 288 -3.13 -8.79 -6.30
CA PHE A 288 -4.55 -8.74 -5.93
C PHE A 288 -5.31 -7.78 -6.85
N THR A 289 -6.40 -8.28 -7.45
CA THR A 289 -7.35 -7.47 -8.21
C THR A 289 -8.69 -7.50 -7.49
N ALA A 290 -9.24 -6.30 -7.22
CA ALA A 290 -10.42 -6.17 -6.37
C ALA A 290 -11.65 -6.84 -7.02
N GLY A 291 -12.16 -7.90 -6.38
CA GLY A 291 -13.31 -8.66 -6.88
C GLY A 291 -12.93 -9.97 -7.60
N GLU A 292 -11.64 -10.28 -7.73
CA GLU A 292 -11.12 -11.49 -8.38
C GLU A 292 -10.46 -12.46 -7.38
N ASP A 293 -10.49 -13.75 -7.68
CA ASP A 293 -9.85 -14.83 -6.91
C ASP A 293 -8.31 -14.73 -7.00
N ASP A 294 -7.64 -14.43 -5.88
CA ASP A 294 -6.19 -14.27 -5.80
C ASP A 294 -5.45 -15.52 -5.29
N SER A 295 -6.10 -16.70 -5.33
CA SER A 295 -5.56 -17.98 -4.84
C SER A 295 -4.24 -18.40 -5.49
N TYR A 296 -3.90 -17.83 -6.65
CA TYR A 296 -2.66 -18.10 -7.37
C TYR A 296 -1.44 -17.32 -6.88
N SER A 297 -1.60 -16.25 -6.08
CA SER A 297 -0.49 -15.41 -5.63
C SER A 297 -0.68 -14.89 -4.19
N PRO A 298 -0.72 -15.78 -3.18
CA PRO A 298 -1.05 -15.41 -1.80
C PRO A 298 0.10 -14.71 -1.04
N TYR A 299 1.04 -14.07 -1.76
CA TYR A 299 2.24 -13.48 -1.17
C TYR A 299 2.14 -11.96 -1.20
N SER A 300 2.44 -11.31 -0.09
CA SER A 300 2.66 -9.87 0.01
C SER A 300 4.05 -9.65 0.60
N SER A 301 4.76 -8.61 0.18
CA SER A 301 6.08 -8.30 0.74
C SER A 301 6.22 -6.82 1.03
N VAL A 302 6.91 -6.48 2.11
CA VAL A 302 7.23 -5.10 2.48
C VAL A 302 8.71 -5.02 2.83
N ASN A 303 9.30 -3.83 2.66
CA ASN A 303 10.68 -3.63 3.09
C ASN A 303 10.80 -3.65 4.61
N SER A 304 9.94 -2.91 5.30
CA SER A 304 9.87 -2.89 6.76
C SER A 304 8.44 -2.71 7.24
N LEU A 305 8.15 -3.22 8.45
CA LEU A 305 6.83 -3.12 9.06
C LEU A 305 6.93 -2.56 10.48
N ALA A 306 6.31 -1.41 10.73
CA ALA A 306 6.23 -0.79 12.04
C ALA A 306 4.80 -0.79 12.59
N LEU A 307 4.61 -1.25 13.83
CA LEU A 307 3.30 -1.42 14.45
C LEU A 307 3.25 -0.67 15.78
N ASN A 308 2.61 0.49 15.78
CA ASN A 308 2.58 1.40 16.92
C ASN A 308 1.20 1.36 17.60
N GLY A 309 1.17 1.05 18.89
CA GLY A 309 -0.08 0.81 19.61
C GLY A 309 -0.81 -0.45 19.15
N SER A 310 -2.13 -0.49 19.31
CA SER A 310 -2.95 -1.63 18.92
C SER A 310 -3.35 -1.52 17.44
N ASN A 311 -3.24 -2.63 16.70
CA ASN A 311 -3.54 -2.71 15.27
C ASN A 311 -4.05 -4.11 14.92
N THR A 312 -4.60 -4.28 13.72
CA THR A 312 -5.06 -5.58 13.22
C THR A 312 -4.43 -5.90 11.88
N LEU A 313 -3.76 -7.04 11.78
CA LEU A 313 -3.29 -7.65 10.53
C LEU A 313 -4.15 -8.88 10.23
N ASN A 314 -4.88 -8.85 9.14
CA ASN A 314 -5.66 -10.01 8.67
C ASN A 314 -4.93 -10.68 7.52
N LEU A 315 -4.41 -11.88 7.77
CA LEU A 315 -3.67 -12.71 6.80
C LEU A 315 -4.56 -13.82 6.23
N VAL A 316 -5.86 -13.54 6.14
CA VAL A 316 -6.88 -14.46 5.65
C VAL A 316 -7.59 -13.81 4.46
N ASN A 317 -7.67 -14.56 3.37
CA ASN A 317 -8.52 -14.23 2.25
C ASN A 317 -9.80 -15.08 2.24
N THR A 318 -10.92 -14.47 1.87
CA THR A 318 -12.23 -15.10 1.78
C THR A 318 -12.88 -14.70 0.46
N TYR A 319 -13.32 -15.70 -0.31
CA TYR A 319 -14.04 -15.53 -1.56
C TYR A 319 -15.45 -16.13 -1.48
N GLY A 320 -16.43 -15.46 -2.09
CA GLY A 320 -17.83 -15.87 -2.11
C GLY A 320 -18.64 -15.42 -0.88
N GLN A 321 -19.86 -15.92 -0.74
CA GLN A 321 -20.77 -15.66 0.40
C GLN A 321 -20.34 -16.44 1.66
N ALA A 322 -19.05 -16.43 1.98
CA ALA A 322 -18.52 -17.03 3.19
C ALA A 322 -18.91 -16.16 4.41
N GLN A 323 -20.18 -16.19 4.80
CA GLN A 323 -20.64 -15.56 6.04
C GLN A 323 -20.15 -16.38 7.24
N LEU A 324 -19.60 -15.65 8.22
CA LEU A 324 -19.31 -16.15 9.55
C LEU A 324 -20.62 -16.59 10.23
N GLY A 325 -20.78 -17.89 10.51
CA GLY A 325 -21.75 -18.37 11.49
C GLY A 325 -23.02 -19.09 11.02
N GLY A 326 -23.01 -19.82 9.89
CA GLY A 326 -24.20 -20.58 9.46
C GLY A 326 -23.88 -21.86 8.69
N ARG A 327 -24.63 -22.92 8.97
CA ARG A 327 -24.48 -24.27 8.37
C ARG A 327 -24.60 -24.21 6.84
N GLY A 328 -23.48 -24.47 6.15
CA GLY A 328 -23.39 -24.54 4.69
C GLY A 328 -22.36 -23.56 4.15
N PHE A 329 -21.20 -24.07 3.74
CA PHE A 329 -20.11 -23.26 3.20
C PHE A 329 -20.24 -23.17 1.67
N VAL A 330 -20.40 -21.95 1.15
CA VAL A 330 -20.30 -21.65 -0.29
C VAL A 330 -19.27 -20.54 -0.46
N GLY A 331 -18.03 -20.92 -0.74
CA GLY A 331 -16.89 -20.01 -0.87
C GLY A 331 -15.55 -20.74 -0.76
N SER A 332 -14.45 -19.98 -0.77
CA SER A 332 -13.09 -20.48 -0.49
C SER A 332 -12.45 -19.55 0.53
N LYS A 333 -11.69 -20.09 1.49
CA LYS A 333 -10.80 -19.28 2.34
C LYS A 333 -9.38 -19.82 2.29
N PHE A 334 -8.40 -18.93 2.31
CA PHE A 334 -6.98 -19.29 2.30
C PHE A 334 -6.11 -18.27 3.05
N GLY A 335 -4.93 -18.72 3.46
CA GLY A 335 -3.94 -17.89 4.13
C GLY A 335 -3.11 -17.05 3.17
N THR A 336 -2.69 -15.87 3.62
CA THR A 336 -1.75 -14.98 2.93
C THR A 336 -0.41 -14.96 3.68
N VAL A 337 0.69 -15.06 2.95
CA VAL A 337 2.04 -14.92 3.51
C VAL A 337 2.48 -13.46 3.35
N LEU A 338 2.81 -12.82 4.48
CA LEU A 338 3.40 -11.50 4.52
C LEU A 338 4.90 -11.60 4.82
N SER A 339 5.72 -11.29 3.84
CA SER A 339 7.17 -11.17 4.00
C SER A 339 7.58 -9.76 4.42
N VAL A 340 8.54 -9.65 5.34
CA VAL A 340 9.13 -8.40 5.80
C VAL A 340 10.65 -8.52 5.66
N ASP A 341 11.22 -7.84 4.67
CA ASP A 341 12.61 -8.04 4.27
C ASP A 341 13.63 -7.52 5.30
N HIS A 342 13.32 -6.41 5.96
CA HIS A 342 14.19 -5.81 6.95
C HIS A 342 13.68 -6.13 8.35
N ASP A 343 12.94 -5.23 9.00
CA ASP A 343 12.51 -5.45 10.39
C ASP A 343 11.00 -5.35 10.57
N LEU A 344 10.52 -6.17 11.50
CA LEU A 344 9.26 -5.98 12.19
C LEU A 344 9.55 -5.23 13.51
N THR A 345 8.96 -4.06 13.68
CA THR A 345 9.14 -3.24 14.88
C THR A 345 7.81 -2.89 15.52
N SER A 346 7.81 -2.77 16.85
CA SER A 346 6.67 -2.26 17.59
C SER A 346 7.10 -1.37 18.75
N ASP A 347 6.28 -0.36 19.05
CA ASP A 347 6.51 0.55 20.17
C ASP A 347 6.19 -0.05 21.55
N GLY A 348 5.63 -1.26 21.59
CA GLY A 348 5.28 -1.98 22.83
C GLY A 348 4.07 -1.40 23.60
N LYS A 349 3.39 -0.38 23.06
CA LYS A 349 2.30 0.33 23.76
C LYS A 349 0.91 -0.25 23.54
N GLY A 350 0.78 -1.28 22.70
CA GLY A 350 -0.48 -1.95 22.43
C GLY A 350 -0.29 -3.40 22.03
N VAL A 351 -1.41 -4.04 21.67
CA VAL A 351 -1.45 -5.42 21.23
C VAL A 351 -1.85 -5.44 19.75
N THR A 352 -1.01 -6.02 18.89
CA THR A 352 -1.38 -6.24 17.50
C THR A 352 -2.04 -7.60 17.36
N THR A 353 -3.29 -7.62 16.91
CA THR A 353 -4.00 -8.86 16.58
C THR A 353 -3.59 -9.31 15.18
N VAL A 354 -3.15 -10.55 15.06
CA VAL A 354 -2.83 -11.18 13.77
C VAL A 354 -3.81 -12.33 13.55
N LEU A 355 -4.72 -12.17 12.60
CA LEU A 355 -5.59 -13.25 12.16
C LEU A 355 -4.85 -14.09 11.11
N ALA A 356 -4.32 -15.23 11.55
CA ALA A 356 -3.35 -16.03 10.80
C ALA A 356 -3.96 -17.24 10.08
N GLY A 357 -5.28 -17.40 10.01
CA GLY A 357 -5.83 -18.50 9.22
C GLY A 357 -7.31 -18.79 9.41
N THR A 358 -7.85 -19.43 8.38
CA THR A 358 -9.16 -20.10 8.36
C THR A 358 -9.06 -21.43 7.63
N TYR A 359 -9.50 -22.49 8.30
CA TYR A 359 -9.55 -23.88 7.84
C TYR A 359 -10.60 -24.08 6.73
N SER A 360 -10.34 -24.71 5.57
CA SER A 360 -11.42 -25.08 4.62
C SER A 360 -11.13 -26.43 3.94
N PRO A 361 -11.95 -27.48 4.12
CA PRO A 361 -11.77 -28.75 3.44
C PRO A 361 -12.47 -28.72 2.07
N GLY A 362 -11.70 -29.03 1.03
CA GLY A 362 -12.26 -29.68 -0.15
C GLY A 362 -12.61 -31.14 0.18
N ASN A 363 -13.34 -31.82 -0.72
CA ASN A 363 -13.75 -33.23 -0.56
C ASN A 363 -12.56 -34.23 -0.53
N ALA A 364 -11.32 -33.77 -0.69
CA ALA A 364 -10.10 -34.56 -0.62
C ALA A 364 -9.38 -34.31 0.71
N HIS A 365 -9.54 -35.24 1.65
CA HIS A 365 -8.92 -35.20 2.98
C HIS A 365 -7.43 -35.54 2.91
N ARG A 366 -6.57 -34.61 2.46
CA ARG A 366 -5.11 -34.81 2.45
C ARG A 366 -4.37 -33.60 3.02
N LEU A 367 -3.61 -33.80 4.11
CA LEU A 367 -2.46 -32.95 4.43
C LEU A 367 -1.33 -33.41 3.51
N THR A 368 -1.07 -32.69 2.41
CA THR A 368 0.20 -32.86 1.67
C THR A 368 1.24 -31.89 2.22
N ASN A 369 2.49 -32.36 2.23
CA ASN A 369 3.62 -31.90 3.05
C ASN A 369 4.26 -30.57 2.61
N ILE A 370 3.47 -29.70 2.01
CA ILE A 370 3.84 -28.39 1.52
C ILE A 370 2.67 -27.51 1.95
N GLY A 371 2.91 -26.34 2.55
CA GLY A 371 1.87 -25.30 2.73
C GLY A 371 1.32 -24.75 1.41
N LEU A 372 1.33 -25.56 0.35
CA LEU A 372 0.91 -25.37 -1.01
C LEU A 372 0.19 -26.65 -1.41
N ALA A 373 -1.11 -26.74 -1.16
CA ALA A 373 -1.94 -27.56 -2.04
C ALA A 373 -2.16 -26.81 -3.36
N ASN A 374 -1.07 -26.62 -4.11
CA ASN A 374 -1.13 -26.31 -5.54
C ASN A 374 -1.05 -27.62 -6.34
N ASP A 375 -1.63 -28.69 -5.80
CA ASP A 375 -1.84 -29.98 -6.47
C ASP A 375 -3.22 -30.07 -7.15
N GLY A 376 -4.01 -28.98 -7.10
CA GLY A 376 -5.35 -28.92 -7.65
C GLY A 376 -6.44 -29.53 -6.76
N TYR A 377 -6.14 -29.90 -5.50
CA TYR A 377 -7.07 -30.62 -4.63
C TYR A 377 -7.38 -29.99 -3.25
N GLY A 378 -6.85 -28.81 -2.90
CA GLY A 378 -7.37 -27.99 -1.79
C GLY A 378 -7.06 -28.51 -0.37
N GLY A 379 -5.78 -28.56 -0.03
CA GLY A 379 -5.26 -28.79 1.33
C GLY A 379 -5.08 -27.50 2.17
N TYR A 380 -4.57 -27.69 3.38
CA TYR A 380 -4.50 -26.70 4.47
C TYR A 380 -3.62 -25.48 4.14
N GLN A 381 -4.14 -24.26 4.35
CA GLN A 381 -3.40 -23.02 4.12
C GLN A 381 -3.59 -22.07 5.31
N PHE A 382 -2.49 -21.79 6.02
CA PHE A 382 -2.43 -20.79 7.08
C PHE A 382 -1.75 -19.52 6.56
N GLY A 383 -2.19 -18.37 7.04
CA GLY A 383 -1.48 -17.12 6.85
C GLY A 383 -0.23 -17.08 7.73
N ALA A 384 0.82 -16.42 7.25
CA ALA A 384 2.11 -16.40 7.93
C ALA A 384 2.79 -15.02 7.83
N ILE A 385 3.64 -14.71 8.82
CA ILE A 385 4.53 -13.55 8.80
C ILE A 385 5.97 -14.05 8.78
N ASN A 386 6.70 -13.74 7.71
CA ASN A 386 8.10 -14.12 7.54
C ASN A 386 8.97 -12.87 7.52
N VAL A 387 9.71 -12.63 8.59
CA VAL A 387 10.62 -11.49 8.73
C VAL A 387 12.04 -11.99 8.46
N ASP A 388 12.76 -11.38 7.51
CA ASP A 388 14.14 -11.78 7.19
C ASP A 388 15.15 -11.20 8.19
N GLY A 389 14.90 -10.00 8.72
CA GLY A 389 15.65 -9.40 9.84
C GLY A 389 15.00 -9.61 11.20
N LEU A 390 15.10 -8.60 12.07
CA LEU A 390 14.73 -8.71 13.48
C LEU A 390 13.25 -8.41 13.72
N ALA A 391 12.68 -9.04 14.74
CA ALA A 391 11.37 -8.70 15.29
C ALA A 391 11.56 -8.11 16.69
N THR A 392 11.36 -6.80 16.83
CA THR A 392 11.67 -6.06 18.07
C THR A 392 10.47 -5.32 18.64
N GLY A 393 10.33 -5.39 19.96
CA GLY A 393 9.24 -4.83 20.74
C GLY A 393 7.89 -5.50 20.49
N GLY A 394 6.86 -5.01 21.16
CA GLY A 394 5.47 -5.38 20.89
C GLY A 394 4.98 -6.66 21.57
N LYS A 395 3.65 -6.72 21.71
CA LYS A 395 2.92 -7.94 22.02
C LYS A 395 2.00 -8.26 20.85
N TYR A 396 2.12 -9.46 20.33
CA TYR A 396 1.41 -9.94 19.17
C TYR A 396 0.48 -11.05 19.60
N ALA A 397 -0.76 -10.89 19.22
CA ALA A 397 -1.86 -11.69 19.67
C ALA A 397 -2.34 -12.48 18.45
N LEU A 398 -1.86 -13.72 18.35
CA LEU A 398 -2.16 -14.61 17.24
C LEU A 398 -3.56 -15.18 17.44
N SER A 399 -4.42 -15.00 16.44
CA SER A 399 -5.76 -15.58 16.38
C SER A 399 -5.85 -16.51 15.18
N VAL A 400 -6.42 -17.69 15.42
CA VAL A 400 -6.78 -18.66 14.37
C VAL A 400 -8.28 -18.80 14.38
N GLU A 401 -8.90 -18.64 13.21
CA GLU A 401 -10.31 -18.95 13.00
C GLU A 401 -10.41 -20.28 12.24
N SER A 402 -11.52 -21.02 12.38
CA SER A 402 -11.80 -22.19 11.55
C SER A 402 -13.01 -21.92 10.67
N SER A 403 -12.94 -22.34 9.41
CA SER A 403 -14.04 -22.21 8.45
C SER A 403 -14.33 -23.52 7.71
N GLY A 404 -14.46 -24.65 8.41
CA GLY A 404 -14.75 -25.92 7.75
C GLY A 404 -14.85 -27.13 8.68
N ALA A 405 -15.01 -28.32 8.10
CA ALA A 405 -15.26 -29.58 8.81
C ALA A 405 -14.02 -30.18 9.47
N GLU A 406 -14.08 -30.48 10.77
CA GLU A 406 -13.04 -31.05 11.65
C GLU A 406 -11.98 -32.00 11.00
N PRO A 407 -10.68 -31.89 11.35
CA PRO A 407 -9.64 -32.77 10.84
C PRO A 407 -9.76 -34.21 11.39
N TYR A 408 -9.52 -35.22 10.54
CA TYR A 408 -9.71 -36.64 10.86
C TYR A 408 -8.47 -37.36 11.46
N THR A 409 -7.30 -36.70 11.58
CA THR A 409 -6.07 -37.37 12.05
C THR A 409 -5.69 -36.99 13.48
N VAL A 410 -5.68 -38.03 14.33
CA VAL A 410 -5.39 -38.04 15.77
C VAL A 410 -3.93 -37.69 16.05
N GLY A 411 -3.72 -36.80 17.02
CA GLY A 411 -2.63 -36.84 17.99
C GLY A 411 -1.21 -37.01 17.44
N GLY A 412 -0.48 -35.90 17.43
CA GLY A 412 0.94 -35.87 17.12
C GLY A 412 1.18 -35.10 15.84
N ARG A 413 1.91 -33.99 15.97
CA ARG A 413 2.82 -33.41 14.97
C ARG A 413 2.50 -33.95 13.55
N LEU A 414 1.61 -33.22 12.89
CA LEU A 414 0.86 -33.49 11.66
C LEU A 414 1.58 -34.25 10.52
N ALA A 415 1.71 -35.59 10.58
CA ALA A 415 1.94 -36.45 9.40
C ALA A 415 1.69 -37.95 9.65
N ASP A 416 1.42 -38.69 8.57
CA ASP A 416 1.27 -40.16 8.56
C ASP A 416 2.60 -40.93 8.78
N ASP A 417 3.76 -40.24 8.74
CA ASP A 417 5.09 -40.83 8.97
C ASP A 417 6.04 -39.84 9.69
N ALA A 418 6.96 -40.35 10.51
CA ALA A 418 7.89 -39.54 11.32
C ALA A 418 8.86 -38.67 10.49
N SER A 419 9.09 -39.02 9.21
CA SER A 419 9.85 -38.23 8.23
C SER A 419 9.07 -37.05 7.65
N ASP A 420 7.75 -37.07 7.78
CA ASP A 420 6.83 -36.19 7.07
C ASP A 420 6.23 -35.10 7.97
N VAL A 421 6.56 -35.13 9.25
CA VAL A 421 6.16 -34.13 10.24
C VAL A 421 7.03 -32.88 10.11
N ARG A 422 6.51 -31.85 9.44
CA ARG A 422 7.06 -30.48 9.56
C ARG A 422 6.03 -29.58 10.24
N PRO A 423 6.34 -28.97 11.40
CA PRO A 423 5.41 -28.05 12.04
C PRO A 423 5.17 -26.82 11.14
N HIS A 424 3.92 -26.36 11.05
CA HIS A 424 3.54 -25.20 10.24
C HIS A 424 4.01 -23.91 10.91
N GLU A 425 4.91 -23.20 10.25
CA GLU A 425 5.47 -21.94 10.73
C GLU A 425 4.50 -20.78 10.43
N PHE A 426 4.03 -20.12 11.49
CA PHE A 426 3.11 -18.97 11.38
C PHE A 426 3.85 -17.65 11.45
N VAL A 427 4.95 -17.65 12.20
CA VAL A 427 5.81 -16.49 12.37
C VAL A 427 7.24 -16.98 12.34
N SER A 428 8.08 -16.29 11.56
CA SER A 428 9.51 -16.55 11.46
C SER A 428 10.28 -15.25 11.51
N TYR A 429 11.31 -15.15 12.34
CA TYR A 429 12.21 -13.97 12.37
C TYR A 429 13.63 -14.34 12.80
N LYS A 430 14.58 -13.44 12.54
CA LYS A 430 15.98 -13.62 12.93
C LYS A 430 16.12 -13.50 14.45
N THR A 431 16.81 -14.44 15.09
CA THR A 431 16.94 -14.44 16.56
C THR A 431 17.80 -13.28 17.06
N SER A 432 18.91 -13.01 16.38
CA SER A 432 19.81 -11.90 16.73
C SER A 432 20.65 -11.45 15.54
N GLU A 433 21.16 -10.23 15.60
CA GLU A 433 22.01 -9.65 14.56
C GLU A 433 22.91 -8.54 15.13
N ASN A 434 24.16 -8.51 14.67
CA ASN A 434 25.08 -7.41 14.96
C ASN A 434 24.72 -6.18 14.12
N ARG A 435 24.47 -5.05 14.79
CA ARG A 435 24.17 -3.76 14.16
C ARG A 435 25.13 -2.69 14.58
N VAL A 436 25.46 -1.81 13.66
CA VAL A 436 26.27 -0.62 13.94
C VAL A 436 25.34 0.47 14.47
N VAL A 437 25.57 0.90 15.70
CA VAL A 437 24.87 2.02 16.33
C VAL A 437 25.86 3.14 16.64
N THR A 438 25.34 4.36 16.77
CA THR A 438 26.16 5.50 17.23
C THR A 438 26.11 5.54 18.74
N ASP A 439 27.26 5.48 19.40
CA ASP A 439 27.33 5.63 20.86
C ASP A 439 27.09 7.09 21.29
N LYS A 440 27.02 7.30 22.60
CA LYS A 440 26.82 8.62 23.21
C LYS A 440 27.92 9.63 22.86
N ASP A 441 29.08 9.17 22.39
CA ASP A 441 30.24 9.99 22.04
C ASP A 441 30.33 10.19 20.50
N GLY A 442 29.34 9.73 19.73
CA GLY A 442 29.26 9.88 18.29
C GLY A 442 30.04 8.82 17.49
N LYS A 443 30.55 7.77 18.15
CA LYS A 443 31.36 6.73 17.51
C LYS A 443 30.51 5.51 17.12
N SER A 444 30.80 4.94 15.96
CA SER A 444 30.22 3.67 15.52
C SER A 444 30.66 2.52 16.44
N VAL A 445 29.70 1.88 17.09
CA VAL A 445 29.90 0.66 17.90
C VAL A 445 28.99 -0.44 17.40
N THR A 446 29.49 -1.68 17.38
CA THR A 446 28.68 -2.84 17.02
C THR A 446 27.97 -3.38 18.25
N LEU A 447 26.65 -3.43 18.21
CA LEU A 447 25.80 -4.02 19.23
C LEU A 447 25.17 -5.29 18.68
N ASN A 448 25.21 -6.39 19.43
CA ASN A 448 24.40 -7.55 19.12
C ASN A 448 22.96 -7.28 19.59
N VAL A 449 22.04 -7.12 18.65
CA VAL A 449 20.62 -6.88 18.91
C VAL A 449 19.89 -8.22 18.86
N ILE A 450 19.04 -8.48 19.85
CA ILE A 450 18.27 -9.71 19.97
C ILE A 450 16.80 -9.39 19.72
N SER A 451 16.12 -10.21 18.94
CA SER A 451 14.67 -10.09 18.75
C SER A 451 13.93 -10.43 20.05
N ASP A 452 13.07 -9.51 20.49
CA ASP A 452 12.34 -9.57 21.76
C ASP A 452 10.82 -9.49 21.57
N ALA A 453 10.32 -9.56 20.33
CA ALA A 453 8.90 -9.65 20.03
C ALA A 453 8.22 -10.83 20.76
N ASP A 454 7.08 -10.54 21.39
CA ASP A 454 6.31 -11.49 22.19
C ASP A 454 5.03 -11.92 21.44
N PHE A 455 5.08 -13.09 20.82
CA PHE A 455 3.93 -13.70 20.13
C PHE A 455 3.21 -14.67 21.06
N THR A 456 1.93 -14.39 21.30
CA THR A 456 1.06 -15.16 22.20
C THR A 456 -0.24 -15.52 21.50
N SER A 457 -0.78 -16.72 21.75
CA SER A 457 -2.11 -17.11 21.26
C SER A 457 -3.21 -16.37 22.03
N LEU A 458 -4.18 -15.79 21.32
CA LEU A 458 -5.36 -15.11 21.92
C LEU A 458 -6.39 -16.08 22.50
N SER A 459 -6.43 -17.30 21.96
CA SER A 459 -7.36 -18.32 22.41
C SER A 459 -6.69 -19.20 23.45
N ALA A 460 -7.37 -19.38 24.60
CA ALA A 460 -7.38 -20.68 25.27
C ALA A 460 -7.60 -21.72 24.17
N PRO A 461 -6.83 -22.81 24.13
CA PRO A 461 -6.46 -23.51 22.90
C PRO A 461 -7.61 -23.52 21.91
N ALA A 462 -7.41 -22.93 20.71
CA ALA A 462 -8.50 -22.79 19.75
C ALA A 462 -9.14 -24.18 19.54
N GLU A 463 -10.34 -24.38 20.10
CA GLU A 463 -11.03 -25.66 20.00
C GLU A 463 -11.57 -25.77 18.59
N LEU A 464 -10.87 -26.53 17.75
CA LEU A 464 -11.31 -26.85 16.41
C LEU A 464 -11.80 -28.30 16.41
N GLY A 465 -13.04 -28.47 16.85
CA GLY A 465 -13.58 -29.80 17.15
C GLY A 465 -12.96 -30.34 18.45
N VAL A 466 -12.36 -31.52 18.40
CA VAL A 466 -11.72 -32.19 19.55
C VAL A 466 -10.26 -31.76 19.80
N TYR A 467 -9.66 -30.94 18.94
CA TYR A 467 -8.25 -30.57 19.05
C TYR A 467 -8.03 -29.24 19.73
N GLN A 468 -7.01 -29.21 20.57
CA GLN A 468 -6.52 -28.00 21.23
C GLN A 468 -5.24 -27.52 20.54
N TYR A 469 -5.26 -26.29 20.00
CA TYR A 469 -4.09 -25.69 19.36
C TYR A 469 -3.40 -24.69 20.28
N ALA A 470 -2.09 -24.82 20.47
CA ALA A 470 -1.27 -23.90 21.24
C ALA A 470 -0.10 -23.36 20.39
N ALA A 471 0.22 -22.08 20.57
CA ALA A 471 1.39 -21.47 19.95
C ALA A 471 2.66 -21.87 20.72
N GLU A 472 3.62 -22.46 20.02
CA GLU A 472 4.92 -22.90 20.54
C GLU A 472 6.04 -22.08 19.91
N LYS A 473 6.86 -21.45 20.75
CA LYS A 473 8.06 -20.72 20.34
C LYS A 473 9.27 -21.65 20.32
N VAL A 474 9.92 -21.77 19.16
CA VAL A 474 11.11 -22.60 18.97
C VAL A 474 12.26 -21.73 18.47
N MET A 475 13.43 -21.86 19.09
CA MET A 475 14.64 -21.17 18.66
C MET A 475 15.55 -22.16 17.94
N ASP A 476 15.83 -21.88 16.67
CA ASP A 476 16.81 -22.58 15.85
C ASP A 476 18.13 -21.79 15.87
N GLY A 477 19.01 -22.19 16.79
CA GLY A 477 20.33 -21.57 16.93
C GLY A 477 21.26 -21.84 15.73
N VAL A 478 21.02 -22.88 14.93
CA VAL A 478 21.86 -23.21 13.77
C VAL A 478 21.58 -22.25 12.63
N ASN A 479 20.30 -21.96 12.38
CA ASN A 479 19.88 -21.05 11.32
C ASN A 479 19.70 -19.60 11.79
N ASN A 480 19.93 -19.32 13.08
CA ASN A 480 19.68 -18.02 13.71
C ASN A 480 18.23 -17.53 13.50
N ARG A 481 17.27 -18.45 13.66
CA ARG A 481 15.84 -18.20 13.49
C ARG A 481 15.07 -18.47 14.77
N THR A 482 14.02 -17.68 15.00
CA THR A 482 13.01 -17.92 16.02
C THR A 482 11.67 -18.04 15.32
N ASN A 483 10.99 -19.14 15.58
CA ASN A 483 9.80 -19.54 14.84
C ASN A 483 8.65 -19.80 15.82
N ILE A 484 7.44 -19.44 15.43
CA ILE A 484 6.22 -19.74 16.17
C ILE A 484 5.39 -20.74 15.36
N TYR A 485 5.08 -21.86 15.98
CA TYR A 485 4.29 -22.95 15.41
C TYR A 485 2.97 -23.09 16.18
N TYR A 486 1.89 -23.54 15.54
CA TYR A 486 0.77 -24.12 16.29
C TYR A 486 0.96 -25.63 16.38
N SER A 487 0.98 -26.14 17.60
CA SER A 487 0.92 -27.57 17.89
C SER A 487 -0.49 -27.94 18.34
N SER A 488 -0.98 -29.11 17.92
CA SER A 488 -2.24 -29.68 18.39
C SER A 488 -1.97 -30.79 19.41
N THR A 489 -2.82 -30.86 20.44
CA THR A 489 -2.90 -31.99 21.39
C THR A 489 -4.22 -32.72 21.25
#